data_AF-A0A3N9WCX7-F1
#
_entry.id   AF-A0A3N9WCX7-F1
#
_cell.length_a   1.000
_cell.length_b   1.000
_cell.length_c   1.000
_cell.angle_alpha   90.00
_cell.angle_beta   90.00
_cell.angle_gamma   90.00
#
_symmetry.space_group_name_H-M   'P 1'
#
loop_
_entity.id
_entity.type
_entity.pdbx_description
1 polymer ?
#
loop_
_entity_poly.entity_id
_entity_poly.type
_entity_poly.pdbx_seq_one_letter_code
_entity_poly.pdbx_strand_id
1 'polypeptide(L)'
;MSELDTAPGIASRCRADGGLTEATLGELRDELGYRKLGRWVLVEIADRLRATGLGFFPLERLDAELNTEPRQSQTVWIYIRDGGPRARVIDAVLQPDNCDVRVELGAIGTKHLEALTPQQRLDRIRDIVNA
;
A
#
# COMPACT_ATOMS: atom_id res chain seq x y z
N MET A 1 -10.12 -1.33 -36.16
CA MET A 1 -10.64 -1.33 -34.78
C MET A 1 -9.63 -2.09 -33.96
N SER A 2 -8.71 -1.39 -33.29
CA SER A 2 -7.70 -2.02 -32.44
C SER A 2 -8.34 -2.34 -31.10
N GLU A 3 -8.46 -3.63 -30.81
CA GLU A 3 -8.64 -4.16 -29.47
C GLU A 3 -7.45 -3.69 -28.64
N LEU A 4 -7.67 -2.67 -27.80
CA LEU A 4 -6.78 -2.38 -26.67
C LEU A 4 -6.98 -3.54 -25.70
N ASP A 5 -6.11 -4.53 -25.82
CA ASP A 5 -5.87 -5.58 -24.85
C ASP A 5 -5.62 -4.92 -23.49
N THR A 6 -6.71 -4.71 -22.75
CA THR A 6 -6.69 -3.88 -21.54
C THR A 6 -6.16 -4.78 -20.44
N ALA A 7 -4.83 -4.77 -20.27
CA ALA A 7 -4.19 -5.37 -19.12
C ALA A 7 -4.99 -4.99 -17.87
N PRO A 8 -5.29 -5.94 -16.96
CA PRO A 8 -6.06 -5.64 -15.76
C PRO A 8 -5.39 -4.47 -15.03
N GLY A 9 -6.15 -3.38 -14.83
CA GLY A 9 -5.63 -2.17 -14.20
C GLY A 9 -4.98 -2.46 -12.85
N ILE A 10 -4.09 -1.59 -12.39
CA ILE A 10 -3.24 -1.83 -11.21
C ILE A 10 -4.03 -2.21 -9.96
N ALA A 11 -5.27 -1.72 -9.80
CA ALA A 11 -6.15 -2.15 -8.72
C ALA A 11 -6.51 -3.65 -8.78
N SER A 12 -6.75 -4.18 -9.98
CA SER A 12 -7.03 -5.59 -10.20
C SER A 12 -5.77 -6.44 -10.00
N ARG A 13 -4.61 -5.96 -10.49
CA ARG A 13 -3.31 -6.61 -10.25
C ARG A 13 -2.99 -6.69 -8.76
N CYS A 14 -3.13 -5.57 -8.05
CA CYS A 14 -2.90 -5.52 -6.61
C CYS A 14 -3.79 -6.53 -5.85
N ARG A 15 -5.06 -6.70 -6.24
CA ARG A 15 -5.94 -7.73 -5.65
C ARG A 15 -5.50 -9.15 -5.97
N ALA A 16 -5.08 -9.41 -7.21
CA ALA A 16 -4.59 -10.72 -7.63
C ALA A 16 -3.30 -11.11 -6.89
N ASP A 17 -2.42 -10.13 -6.62
CA ASP A 17 -1.15 -10.32 -5.92
C ASP A 17 -1.31 -10.35 -4.38
N GLY A 18 -2.52 -10.63 -3.89
CA GLY A 18 -2.81 -10.74 -2.46
C GLY A 18 -2.87 -9.40 -1.73
N GLY A 19 -2.94 -8.27 -2.44
CA GLY A 19 -3.16 -6.93 -1.93
C GLY A 19 -1.92 -6.06 -1.74
N LEU A 20 -0.80 -6.45 -2.37
CA LEU A 20 0.43 -5.66 -2.49
C LEU A 20 1.07 -5.97 -3.85
N THR A 21 1.35 -4.95 -4.65
CA THR A 21 2.05 -5.07 -5.94
C THR A 21 3.07 -3.95 -6.08
N GLU A 22 4.13 -4.18 -6.84
CA GLU A 22 5.00 -3.12 -7.34
C GLU A 22 4.49 -2.63 -8.70
N ALA A 23 4.71 -1.36 -9.02
CA ALA A 23 4.46 -0.78 -10.35
C ALA A 23 5.50 0.29 -10.67
N THR A 24 5.78 0.49 -11.95
CA THR A 24 6.60 1.62 -12.41
C THR A 24 5.75 2.88 -12.61
N LEU A 25 6.36 4.07 -12.50
CA LEU A 25 5.68 5.33 -12.85
C LEU A 25 5.28 5.36 -14.33
N GLY A 26 6.03 4.67 -15.20
CA GLY A 26 5.67 4.46 -16.61
C GLY A 26 4.34 3.71 -16.75
N GLU A 27 4.20 2.56 -16.08
CA GLU A 27 2.96 1.77 -16.08
C GLU A 27 1.77 2.59 -15.57
N LEU A 28 1.93 3.30 -14.46
CA LEU A 28 0.84 4.10 -13.86
C LEU A 28 0.42 5.27 -14.76
N ARG A 29 1.39 5.91 -15.42
CA ARG A 29 1.11 6.94 -16.42
C ARG A 29 0.33 6.36 -17.60
N ASP A 30 0.75 5.21 -18.09
CA ASP A 30 0.17 4.58 -19.28
C ASP A 30 -1.26 4.11 -19.01
N GLU A 31 -1.54 3.59 -17.81
CA GLU A 31 -2.90 3.24 -17.36
C GLU A 31 -3.84 4.45 -17.34
N LEU A 32 -3.33 5.64 -16.98
CA LEU A 32 -4.08 6.89 -17.03
C LEU A 32 -4.20 7.50 -18.44
N GLY A 33 -3.51 6.93 -19.44
CA GLY A 33 -3.54 7.41 -20.82
C GLY A 33 -2.69 8.66 -21.07
N TYR A 34 -1.76 9.01 -20.18
CA TYR A 34 -0.88 10.17 -20.38
C TYR A 34 0.35 9.81 -21.22
N ARG A 35 0.72 10.69 -22.17
CA ARG A 35 1.94 10.50 -22.99
C ARG A 35 3.23 10.93 -22.29
N LYS A 36 3.15 11.90 -21.38
CA LYS A 36 4.30 12.48 -20.68
C LYS A 36 4.16 12.24 -19.18
N LEU A 37 5.27 11.89 -18.53
CA LEU A 37 5.35 11.82 -17.07
C LEU A 37 5.85 13.19 -16.58
N GLY A 38 4.95 13.97 -16.00
CA GLY A 38 5.27 15.28 -15.45
C GLY A 38 4.82 15.40 -14.00
N ARG A 39 5.24 16.48 -13.33
CA ARG A 39 4.89 16.77 -11.93
C ARG A 39 3.40 16.62 -11.63
N TRP A 40 2.54 17.18 -12.48
CA TRP A 40 1.09 17.10 -12.32
C TRP A 40 0.54 15.68 -12.50
N VAL A 41 1.19 14.86 -13.33
CA VAL A 41 0.80 13.46 -13.52
C VAL A 41 1.05 12.65 -12.25
N LEU A 42 2.06 12.99 -11.45
CA LEU A 42 2.28 12.33 -10.16
C LEU A 42 1.10 12.54 -9.20
N VAL A 43 0.57 13.77 -9.15
CA VAL A 43 -0.60 14.12 -8.33
C VAL A 43 -1.82 13.34 -8.81
N GLU A 44 -2.08 13.31 -10.12
CA GLU A 44 -3.18 12.54 -10.71
C GLU A 44 -3.07 11.04 -10.45
N ILE A 45 -1.85 10.47 -10.52
CA ILE A 45 -1.59 9.08 -10.15
C ILE A 45 -1.94 8.86 -8.68
N ALA A 46 -1.44 9.70 -7.78
CA ALA A 46 -1.72 9.59 -6.35
C ALA A 46 -3.23 9.66 -6.05
N ASP A 47 -3.93 10.61 -6.67
CA ASP A 47 -5.37 10.81 -6.46
C ASP A 47 -6.18 9.66 -7.05
N ARG A 48 -5.80 9.10 -8.20
CA ARG A 48 -6.43 7.91 -8.77
C ARG A 48 -6.26 6.69 -7.87
N LEU A 49 -5.06 6.46 -7.35
CA LEU A 49 -4.79 5.36 -6.43
C LEU A 49 -5.65 5.49 -5.17
N ARG A 50 -5.72 6.69 -4.57
CA ARG A 50 -6.57 6.94 -3.40
C ARG A 50 -8.05 6.74 -3.70
N ALA A 51 -8.54 7.24 -4.83
CA ALA A 51 -9.94 7.10 -5.25
C ALA A 51 -10.34 5.63 -5.51
N THR A 52 -9.38 4.76 -5.76
CA THR A 52 -9.61 3.31 -5.95
C THR A 52 -9.42 2.49 -4.67
N GLY A 53 -9.21 3.15 -3.52
CA GLY A 53 -9.00 2.49 -2.23
C GLY A 53 -7.60 1.90 -2.07
N LEU A 54 -6.63 2.40 -2.84
CA LEU A 54 -5.23 1.99 -2.78
C LEU A 54 -4.40 3.02 -2.01
N GLY A 55 -3.36 2.52 -1.36
CA GLY A 55 -2.27 3.30 -0.81
C GLY A 55 -1.00 3.02 -1.60
N PHE A 56 0.02 3.85 -1.40
CA PHE A 56 1.31 3.69 -2.07
C PHE A 56 2.47 4.10 -1.18
N PHE A 57 3.65 3.54 -1.46
CA PHE A 57 4.91 3.94 -0.85
C PHE A 57 6.10 3.64 -1.77
N PRO A 58 7.21 4.36 -1.64
CA PRO A 58 7.41 5.48 -0.72
C PRO A 58 6.77 6.78 -1.26
N LEU A 59 6.29 7.64 -0.35
CA LEU A 59 5.38 8.75 -0.66
C LEU A 59 6.00 9.77 -1.61
N GLU A 60 7.29 10.01 -1.45
CA GLU A 60 8.06 10.96 -2.24
C GLU A 60 8.06 10.63 -3.74
N ARG A 61 7.76 9.38 -4.13
CA ARG A 61 7.71 9.00 -5.56
C ARG A 61 6.57 9.64 -6.32
N LEU A 62 5.44 9.87 -5.65
CA LEU A 62 4.27 10.53 -6.23
C LEU A 62 4.07 11.94 -5.66
N ASP A 63 5.07 12.47 -4.96
CA ASP A 63 5.07 13.84 -4.48
C ASP A 63 5.70 14.76 -5.54
N ALA A 64 4.89 15.70 -6.01
CA ALA A 64 5.24 16.68 -7.03
C ALA A 64 6.33 17.69 -6.60
N GLU A 65 6.49 17.92 -5.30
CA GLU A 65 7.48 18.83 -4.73
C GLU A 65 8.80 18.12 -4.46
N LEU A 66 8.75 16.83 -4.13
CA LEU A 66 9.94 16.01 -3.83
C LEU A 66 10.51 15.32 -5.07
N ASN A 67 9.66 14.88 -6.01
CA ASN A 67 10.09 14.23 -7.26
C ASN A 67 9.96 15.20 -8.43
N THR A 68 10.88 16.16 -8.48
CA THR A 68 10.92 17.21 -9.52
C THR A 68 11.31 16.67 -10.90
N GLU A 69 12.01 15.53 -10.95
CA GLU A 69 12.41 14.83 -12.18
C GLU A 69 11.91 13.37 -12.18
N PRO A 70 10.59 13.14 -12.39
CA PRO A 70 10.05 11.79 -12.37
C PRO A 70 10.55 10.96 -13.55
N ARG A 71 11.05 9.75 -13.24
CA ARG A 71 11.56 8.81 -14.24
C ARG A 71 10.63 7.63 -14.35
N GLN A 72 10.37 7.19 -15.59
CA GLN A 72 9.48 6.06 -15.85
C GLN A 72 9.93 4.77 -15.16
N SER A 73 11.24 4.59 -14.97
CA SER A 73 11.84 3.44 -14.29
C SER A 73 11.76 3.49 -12.76
N GLN A 74 11.30 4.59 -12.16
CA GLN A 74 11.06 4.64 -10.72
C GLN A 74 9.91 3.71 -10.38
N THR A 75 10.08 2.90 -9.34
CA THR A 75 9.05 2.00 -8.84
C THR A 75 8.36 2.58 -7.62
N VAL A 76 7.11 2.18 -7.46
CA VAL A 76 6.27 2.47 -6.29
C VAL A 76 5.52 1.20 -5.91
N TRP A 77 5.46 0.93 -4.61
CA TRP A 77 4.65 -0.12 -4.05
C TRP A 77 3.23 0.37 -3.86
N ILE A 78 2.27 -0.48 -4.18
CA ILE A 78 0.84 -0.18 -4.14
C ILE A 78 0.17 -1.28 -3.34
N TYR A 79 -0.64 -0.88 -2.37
CA TYR A 79 -1.33 -1.81 -1.47
C TYR A 79 -2.80 -1.45 -1.34
N ILE A 80 -3.63 -2.44 -1.03
CA ILE A 80 -5.05 -2.22 -0.76
C ILE A 80 -5.21 -1.65 0.65
N ARG A 81 -5.94 -0.54 0.78
CA ARG A 81 -6.34 0.04 2.07
C ARG A 81 -7.68 -0.52 2.53
N ASP A 82 -7.72 -1.83 2.72
CA ASP A 82 -8.91 -2.58 3.16
C ASP A 82 -9.13 -2.53 4.69
N GLY A 83 -8.29 -1.80 5.43
CA GLY A 83 -8.28 -1.81 6.89
C GLY A 83 -7.81 -3.14 7.48
N GLY A 84 -7.28 -4.04 6.66
CA GLY A 84 -6.68 -5.29 7.08
C GLY A 84 -5.33 -5.07 7.78
N PRO A 85 -4.77 -6.11 8.42
CA PRO A 85 -3.55 -6.01 9.21
C PRO A 85 -2.38 -5.40 8.45
N ARG A 86 -2.16 -5.81 7.19
CA ARG A 86 -1.12 -5.24 6.33
C ARG A 86 -1.33 -3.74 6.10
N ALA A 87 -2.55 -3.34 5.73
CA ALA A 87 -2.87 -1.95 5.45
C ALA A 87 -2.62 -1.06 6.68
N ARG A 88 -3.05 -1.52 7.87
CA ARG A 88 -2.84 -0.77 9.12
C ARG A 88 -1.38 -0.60 9.48
N VAL A 89 -0.58 -1.65 9.28
CA VAL A 89 0.86 -1.61 9.55
C VAL A 89 1.57 -0.63 8.62
N ILE A 90 1.26 -0.72 7.33
CA ILE A 90 1.85 0.19 6.34
C ILE A 90 1.40 1.62 6.64
N ASP A 91 0.11 1.84 6.89
CA ASP A 91 -0.43 3.15 7.26
C ASP A 91 0.22 3.68 8.55
N ALA A 92 0.49 2.84 9.55
CA ALA A 92 1.16 3.24 10.79
C ALA A 92 2.62 3.69 10.60
N VAL A 93 3.32 3.06 9.66
CA VAL A 93 4.69 3.46 9.29
C VAL A 93 4.70 4.74 8.48
N LEU A 94 3.76 4.91 7.55
CA LEU A 94 3.69 6.06 6.66
C LEU A 94 3.05 7.30 7.30
N GLN A 95 2.11 7.09 8.23
CA GLN A 95 1.29 8.13 8.87
C GLN A 95 1.19 7.86 10.37
N PRO A 96 2.30 7.97 11.11
CA PRO A 96 2.32 7.65 12.55
C PRO A 96 1.40 8.54 13.37
N ASP A 97 1.11 9.76 12.91
CA ASP A 97 0.23 10.71 13.61
C ASP A 97 -1.25 10.32 13.56
N ASN A 98 -1.64 9.41 12.66
CA ASN A 98 -3.03 9.02 12.44
C ASN A 98 -3.42 7.72 13.17
N CYS A 99 -2.52 7.10 13.94
CA CYS A 99 -2.80 5.85 14.65
C CYS A 99 -1.91 5.67 15.89
N ASP A 100 -2.29 4.70 16.74
CA ASP A 100 -1.36 4.20 17.76
C ASP A 100 -0.39 3.20 17.13
N VAL A 101 0.78 3.71 16.73
CA VAL A 101 1.84 2.93 16.09
C VAL A 101 2.24 1.71 16.91
N ARG A 102 2.28 1.81 18.25
CA ARG A 102 2.70 0.69 19.10
C ARG A 102 1.68 -0.44 19.05
N VAL A 103 0.40 -0.10 19.05
CA VAL A 103 -0.69 -1.06 18.97
C VAL A 103 -0.69 -1.75 17.60
N GLU A 104 -0.59 -0.99 16.51
CA GLU A 104 -0.64 -1.56 15.15
C GLU A 104 0.60 -2.42 14.82
N LEU A 105 1.79 -2.01 15.26
CA LEU A 105 3.00 -2.83 15.11
C LEU A 105 2.97 -4.07 16.04
N GLY A 106 2.44 -3.93 17.26
CA GLY A 106 2.25 -5.05 18.19
C GLY A 106 1.28 -6.12 17.68
N ALA A 107 0.30 -5.72 16.86
CA ALA A 107 -0.65 -6.63 16.23
C ALA A 107 0.02 -7.59 15.22
N ILE A 108 1.19 -7.25 14.68
CA ILE A 108 1.99 -8.13 13.82
C ILE A 108 2.66 -9.23 14.65
N GLY A 109 3.29 -8.84 15.76
CA GLY A 109 4.03 -9.76 16.63
C GLY A 109 3.15 -10.79 17.33
N THR A 110 1.85 -10.52 17.45
CA THR A 110 0.89 -11.40 18.15
C THR A 110 0.24 -12.47 17.27
N LYS A 111 0.50 -12.49 15.95
CA LYS A 111 -0.08 -13.48 15.01
C LYS A 111 0.80 -14.68 14.70
N HIS A 112 2.07 -14.65 15.11
CA HIS A 112 2.91 -15.86 15.11
C HIS A 112 2.71 -16.63 16.42
N LEU A 113 1.59 -17.35 16.55
CA LEU A 113 1.37 -18.26 17.69
C LEU A 113 2.55 -19.22 17.88
N GLU A 114 3.20 -19.63 16.80
CA GLU A 114 4.38 -20.51 16.80
C GLU A 114 5.65 -19.86 17.35
N ALA A 115 5.77 -18.53 17.28
CA ALA A 115 6.90 -17.78 17.83
C ALA A 115 6.67 -17.30 19.27
N LEU A 116 5.43 -17.43 19.79
CA LEU A 116 5.14 -17.10 21.19
C LEU A 116 5.75 -18.14 22.11
N THR A 117 6.43 -17.66 23.15
CA THR A 117 6.80 -18.51 24.29
C THR A 117 5.53 -19.08 24.95
N PRO A 118 5.62 -20.23 25.65
CA PRO A 118 4.49 -20.81 26.36
C PRO A 118 3.77 -19.83 27.30
N GLN A 119 4.52 -18.91 27.92
CA GLN A 119 3.98 -17.89 28.83
C GLN A 119 3.09 -16.88 28.10
N GLN A 120 3.55 -16.38 26.94
CA GLN A 120 2.80 -15.41 26.14
C GLN A 120 1.52 -16.01 25.54
N ARG A 121 1.50 -17.34 25.29
CA ARG A 121 0.28 -18.05 24.91
C ARG A 121 -0.72 -18.11 26.06
N LEU A 122 -0.27 -18.38 27.28
CA LEU A 122 -1.12 -18.41 28.47
C LEU A 122 -1.72 -17.04 28.80
N ASP A 123 -0.94 -15.98 28.68
CA ASP A 123 -1.42 -14.61 28.86
C ASP A 123 -2.51 -14.27 27.83
N ARG A 124 -2.32 -14.69 26.57
CA ARG A 124 -3.32 -14.53 25.51
C ARG A 124 -4.62 -15.27 25.78
N ILE A 125 -4.56 -16.50 26.31
CA ILE A 125 -5.75 -17.27 26.68
C ILE A 125 -6.50 -16.57 27.81
N ARG A 126 -5.79 -16.00 28.79
CA ARG A 126 -6.40 -15.23 29.88
C ARG A 126 -7.09 -13.96 29.37
N ASP A 127 -6.48 -13.25 28.43
CA ASP A 127 -7.08 -12.05 27.84
C ASP A 127 -8.38 -12.36 27.08
N ILE A 128 -8.46 -13.53 26.42
CA ILE A 128 -9.67 -13.98 25.71
C ILE A 128 -10.77 -14.43 26.67
N VAL A 129 -10.41 -15.12 27.76
CA VAL A 129 -11.38 -15.64 28.75
C VAL A 129 -11.95 -14.53 29.64
N ASN A 130 -11.21 -13.44 29.83
CA ASN A 130 -11.62 -12.31 30.68
C ASN A 130 -12.24 -11.14 29.90
N ALA A 131 -12.42 -11.27 28.58
CA ALA A 131 -13.12 -10.31 27.72
C ALA A 131 -14.60 -10.70 27.56
#